data_AF-A0A2X3GPC5-F1
#
_entry.id   AF-A0A2X3GPC5-F1
#
_cell.length_a   1.000
_cell.length_b   1.000
_cell.length_c   1.000
_cell.angle_alpha   90.00
_cell.angle_beta   90.00
_cell.angle_gamma   90.00
#
_symmetry.space_group_name_H-M   'P 1'
#
loop_
_entity.id
_entity.type
_entity.pdbx_description
1 polymer ?
#
loop_
_entity_poly.entity_id
_entity_poly.type
_entity_poly.pdbx_seq_one_letter_code
_entity_poly.pdbx_strand_id
1 'polypeptide(L)'
;MLLQIAAILQDIGSYIDMNNHYAHSEYIILATEILGLSTEELEMVGAIARYHSTETPSLNLHHFEKLPTESRLTTAKLTAILRLADSLDDSHQQKVTKISISLKKEQVLISVWADDDLMLEKWTFAEKSGFFEEVYGIKPHLKEKGGQK
;
A
#
# COMPACT_ATOMS: atom_id res chain seq x y z
N MET A 1 -13.01 -0.81 5.30
CA MET A 1 -13.32 -2.08 4.62
C MET A 1 -12.43 -2.30 3.40
N LEU A 2 -12.46 -1.45 2.37
CA LEU A 2 -11.69 -1.64 1.12
C LEU A 2 -10.19 -1.88 1.33
N LEU A 3 -9.51 -1.03 2.11
CA LEU A 3 -8.08 -1.19 2.43
C LEU A 3 -7.76 -2.53 3.10
N GLN A 4 -8.64 -3.01 3.98
CA GLN A 4 -8.44 -4.28 4.68
C GLN A 4 -8.53 -5.46 3.70
N ILE A 5 -9.48 -5.43 2.79
CA ILE A 5 -9.63 -6.47 1.76
C ILE A 5 -8.43 -6.44 0.82
N ALA A 6 -8.03 -5.25 0.35
CA ALA A 6 -6.85 -5.11 -0.50
C ALA A 6 -5.57 -5.60 0.20
N ALA A 7 -5.37 -5.27 1.48
CA ALA A 7 -4.22 -5.74 2.26
C ALA A 7 -4.19 -7.28 2.41
N ILE A 8 -5.35 -7.94 2.48
CA ILE A 8 -5.42 -9.40 2.51
C ILE A 8 -5.11 -10.02 1.14
N LEU A 9 -5.52 -9.36 0.05
CA LEU A 9 -5.48 -9.92 -1.30
C LEU A 9 -4.31 -9.42 -2.16
N GLN A 10 -3.50 -8.48 -1.68
CA GLN A 10 -2.51 -7.77 -2.50
C GLN A 10 -1.52 -8.69 -3.24
N ASP A 11 -1.19 -9.83 -2.64
CA ASP A 11 -0.22 -10.81 -3.18
C ASP A 11 -0.85 -12.09 -3.73
N ILE A 12 -2.19 -12.15 -3.91
CA ILE A 12 -2.86 -13.37 -4.40
C ILE A 12 -2.38 -13.77 -5.81
N GLY A 13 -1.94 -12.81 -6.61
CA GLY A 13 -1.35 -13.03 -7.94
C GLY A 13 -0.03 -13.78 -7.93
N SER A 14 0.68 -13.84 -6.80
CA SER A 14 1.92 -14.60 -6.65
C SER A 14 1.71 -16.11 -6.79
N TYR A 15 0.46 -16.59 -6.68
CA TYR A 15 0.10 -17.97 -7.00
C TYR A 15 0.21 -18.27 -8.51
N ILE A 16 0.04 -17.26 -9.37
CA ILE A 16 0.18 -17.37 -10.83
C ILE A 16 1.66 -17.22 -11.21
N ASP A 17 2.25 -16.07 -10.89
CA ASP A 17 3.66 -15.76 -11.13
C ASP A 17 4.08 -14.64 -10.17
N MET A 18 5.29 -14.74 -9.62
CA MET A 18 5.88 -13.70 -8.79
C MET A 18 6.24 -12.46 -9.63
N ASN A 19 6.61 -12.65 -10.89
CA ASN A 19 6.79 -11.57 -11.83
C ASN A 19 5.43 -10.94 -12.12
N ASN A 20 5.32 -9.62 -11.96
CA ASN A 20 4.07 -8.89 -12.23
C ASN A 20 2.88 -9.38 -11.36
N HIS A 21 3.15 -9.98 -10.18
CA HIS A 21 2.14 -10.54 -9.28
C HIS A 21 1.02 -9.53 -8.96
N TYR A 22 1.34 -8.25 -8.81
CA TYR A 22 0.36 -7.21 -8.51
C TYR A 22 -0.71 -7.05 -9.60
N ALA A 23 -0.35 -7.21 -10.89
CA ALA A 23 -1.31 -7.20 -11.99
C ALA A 23 -2.14 -8.49 -12.02
N HIS A 24 -1.53 -9.62 -11.65
CA HIS A 24 -2.24 -10.88 -11.47
C HIS A 24 -3.22 -10.83 -10.28
N SER A 25 -2.86 -10.15 -9.20
CA SER A 25 -3.74 -9.93 -8.04
C SER A 25 -4.98 -9.15 -8.45
N GLU A 26 -4.81 -8.04 -9.17
CA GLU A 26 -5.93 -7.29 -9.75
C GLU A 26 -6.80 -8.18 -10.64
N TYR A 27 -6.19 -8.93 -11.57
CA TYR A 27 -6.93 -9.83 -12.46
C TYR A 27 -7.79 -10.84 -11.68
N ILE A 28 -7.22 -11.49 -10.65
CA ILE A 28 -7.95 -12.45 -9.81
C ILE A 28 -9.08 -11.74 -9.06
N ILE A 29 -8.82 -10.58 -8.46
CA ILE A 29 -9.83 -9.81 -7.72
C ILE A 29 -11.00 -9.44 -8.62
N LEU A 30 -10.74 -8.90 -9.81
CA LEU A 30 -11.79 -8.48 -10.76
C LEU A 30 -12.53 -9.66 -11.39
N ALA A 31 -11.89 -10.83 -11.47
CA ALA A 31 -12.53 -12.06 -11.95
C ALA A 31 -13.35 -12.78 -10.85
N THR A 32 -13.27 -12.34 -9.60
CA THR A 32 -13.91 -12.98 -8.46
C THR A 32 -15.09 -12.16 -7.97
N GLU A 33 -16.25 -12.81 -7.78
CA GLU A 33 -17.34 -12.19 -7.03
C GLU A 33 -17.03 -12.21 -5.53
N ILE A 34 -16.74 -11.05 -4.97
CA ILE A 34 -16.55 -10.88 -3.52
C ILE A 34 -17.87 -10.38 -2.92
N LEU A 35 -18.58 -11.30 -2.26
CA LEU A 35 -19.86 -11.00 -1.62
C LEU A 35 -19.73 -9.79 -0.68
N GLY A 36 -20.62 -8.81 -0.85
CA GLY A 36 -20.65 -7.59 -0.06
C GLY A 36 -19.86 -6.42 -0.63
N LEU A 37 -19.19 -6.59 -1.78
CA LEU A 37 -18.66 -5.47 -2.57
C LEU A 37 -19.56 -5.17 -3.76
N SER A 38 -19.83 -3.88 -3.99
CA SER A 38 -20.32 -3.40 -5.28
C SER A 38 -19.25 -3.55 -6.36
N THR A 39 -19.65 -3.48 -7.63
CA THR A 39 -18.70 -3.49 -8.76
C THR A 39 -17.66 -2.38 -8.64
N GLU A 40 -18.09 -1.19 -8.23
CA GLU A 40 -17.20 -0.05 -8.03
C GLU A 40 -16.18 -0.32 -6.91
N GLU A 41 -16.63 -0.86 -5.78
CA GLU A 41 -15.73 -1.22 -4.67
C GLU A 41 -14.78 -2.36 -5.05
N LEU A 42 -15.22 -3.32 -5.86
CA LEU A 42 -14.37 -4.38 -6.39
C LEU A 42 -13.27 -3.81 -7.29
N GLU A 43 -13.61 -2.88 -8.17
CA GLU A 43 -12.65 -2.14 -9.00
C GLU A 43 -11.66 -1.34 -8.15
N MET A 44 -12.13 -0.67 -7.09
CA MET A 44 -11.26 0.03 -6.15
C MET A 44 -10.30 -0.93 -5.43
N VAL A 45 -10.77 -2.09 -4.96
CA VAL A 45 -9.91 -3.10 -4.29
C VAL A 45 -8.87 -3.65 -5.26
N GLY A 46 -9.27 -3.97 -6.50
CA GLY A 46 -8.36 -4.40 -7.56
C GLY A 46 -7.28 -3.36 -7.84
N ALA A 47 -7.65 -2.08 -7.92
CA ALA A 47 -6.74 -0.96 -8.11
C ALA A 47 -5.73 -0.80 -6.96
N ILE A 48 -6.20 -0.89 -5.72
CA ILE A 48 -5.37 -0.77 -4.53
C ILE A 48 -4.35 -1.92 -4.50
N ALA A 49 -4.79 -3.14 -4.79
CA ALA A 49 -3.92 -4.31 -4.89
C ALA A 49 -2.93 -4.20 -6.07
N ARG A 50 -3.34 -3.72 -7.24
CA ARG A 50 -2.44 -3.55 -8.40
C ARG A 50 -1.25 -2.65 -8.07
N TYR A 51 -1.50 -1.58 -7.33
CA TYR A 51 -0.52 -0.52 -7.12
C TYR A 51 0.14 -0.55 -5.74
N HIS A 52 0.06 -1.66 -5.00
CA HIS A 52 0.74 -1.77 -3.70
C HIS A 52 2.27 -1.92 -3.83
N SER A 53 2.74 -2.53 -4.93
CA SER A 53 4.13 -2.96 -5.12
C SER A 53 4.91 -2.04 -6.06
N THR A 54 5.45 -2.56 -7.17
CA THR A 54 6.42 -1.85 -8.03
C THR A 54 5.78 -0.72 -8.85
N GLU A 55 4.59 -0.95 -9.41
CA GLU A 55 3.90 0.08 -10.20
C GLU A 55 3.39 1.20 -9.30
N THR A 56 3.92 2.40 -9.50
CA THR A 56 3.39 3.62 -8.86
C THR A 56 2.29 4.18 -9.74
N PRO A 57 1.09 4.45 -9.19
CA PRO A 57 0.02 5.07 -9.97
C PRO A 57 0.43 6.47 -10.41
N SER A 58 0.10 6.84 -11.64
CA SER A 58 0.03 8.25 -12.00
C SER A 58 -1.18 8.90 -11.31
N LEU A 59 -1.10 10.17 -10.92
CA LEU A 59 -2.20 10.89 -10.25
C LEU A 59 -3.52 10.88 -11.03
N ASN A 60 -3.44 10.81 -12.35
CA ASN A 60 -4.62 10.73 -13.20
C ASN A 60 -5.31 9.36 -13.17
N LEU A 61 -4.67 8.34 -12.58
CA LEU A 61 -5.20 6.97 -12.44
C LEU A 61 -5.86 6.49 -13.74
N HIS A 62 -5.20 6.67 -14.89
CA HIS A 62 -5.80 6.38 -16.21
C HIS A 62 -6.41 4.97 -16.30
N HIS A 63 -5.80 4.01 -15.62
CA HIS A 63 -6.28 2.63 -15.54
C HIS A 63 -7.70 2.49 -14.97
N PHE A 64 -8.16 3.50 -14.21
CA PHE A 64 -9.45 3.55 -13.52
C PHE A 64 -10.24 4.82 -13.85
N GLU A 65 -10.09 5.40 -15.04
CA GLU A 65 -10.88 6.58 -15.45
C GLU A 65 -12.39 6.37 -15.40
N LYS A 66 -12.83 5.12 -15.47
CA LYS A 66 -14.23 4.72 -15.33
C LYS A 66 -14.79 4.95 -13.92
N LEU A 67 -13.94 4.93 -12.90
CA LEU A 67 -14.36 5.23 -11.53
C LEU A 67 -14.75 6.70 -11.41
N PRO A 68 -15.80 7.00 -10.61
CA PRO A 68 -16.10 8.37 -10.21
C PRO A 68 -14.89 9.06 -9.58
N THR A 69 -14.80 10.38 -9.73
CA THR A 69 -13.66 11.17 -9.22
C THR A 69 -13.40 10.97 -7.72
N GLU A 70 -14.46 10.91 -6.90
CA GLU A 70 -14.37 10.64 -5.46
C GLU A 70 -13.74 9.27 -5.16
N SER A 71 -14.11 8.27 -5.94
CA SER A 71 -13.64 6.89 -5.80
C SER A 71 -12.19 6.77 -6.25
N ARG A 72 -11.79 7.46 -7.32
CA ARG A 72 -10.37 7.60 -7.70
C ARG A 72 -9.54 8.23 -6.59
N LEU A 73 -10.02 9.33 -5.98
CA LEU A 73 -9.32 9.99 -4.88
C LEU A 73 -9.20 9.08 -3.66
N THR A 74 -10.27 8.34 -3.34
CA THR A 74 -10.28 7.37 -2.24
C THR A 74 -9.29 6.24 -2.52
N THR A 75 -9.31 5.66 -3.73
CA THR A 75 -8.34 4.64 -4.18
C THR A 75 -6.91 5.14 -4.02
N ALA A 76 -6.58 6.33 -4.53
CA ALA A 76 -5.23 6.90 -4.40
C ALA A 76 -4.78 7.00 -2.92
N LYS A 77 -5.67 7.50 -2.05
CA LYS A 77 -5.40 7.62 -0.60
C LYS A 77 -5.16 6.27 0.06
N LEU A 78 -5.93 5.25 -0.28
CA LEU A 78 -5.80 3.91 0.28
C LEU A 78 -4.56 3.19 -0.26
N THR A 79 -4.29 3.29 -1.56
CA THR A 79 -3.06 2.78 -2.19
C THR A 79 -1.82 3.40 -1.53
N ALA A 80 -1.80 4.71 -1.31
CA ALA A 80 -0.68 5.37 -0.64
C ALA A 80 -0.43 4.83 0.77
N ILE A 81 -1.48 4.54 1.54
CA ILE A 81 -1.35 3.91 2.86
C ILE A 81 -0.82 2.48 2.73
N LEU A 82 -1.40 1.67 1.83
CA LEU A 82 -1.01 0.27 1.66
C LEU A 82 0.45 0.16 1.22
N ARG A 83 0.90 0.98 0.27
CA ARG A 83 2.29 1.04 -0.20
C ARG A 83 3.27 1.29 0.93
N LEU A 84 2.97 2.23 1.84
CA LEU A 84 3.82 2.48 3.00
C LEU A 84 3.80 1.30 3.98
N ALA A 85 2.63 0.73 4.26
CA ALA A 85 2.52 -0.42 5.17
C ALA A 85 3.29 -1.63 4.64
N ASP A 86 3.14 -1.93 3.36
CA ASP A 86 3.83 -3.01 2.64
C ASP A 86 5.36 -2.85 2.69
N SER A 87 5.87 -1.63 2.47
CA SER A 87 7.32 -1.37 2.56
C SER A 87 7.94 -1.66 3.94
N LEU A 88 7.13 -1.70 5.02
CA LEU A 88 7.63 -2.02 6.36
C LEU A 88 7.81 -3.52 6.60
N ASP A 89 7.34 -4.37 5.68
CA ASP A 89 7.55 -5.83 5.70
C ASP A 89 7.98 -6.35 4.31
N ASP A 90 8.73 -5.53 3.57
CA ASP A 90 9.15 -5.83 2.19
C ASP A 90 10.01 -7.11 2.08
N SER A 91 10.72 -7.48 3.15
CA SER A 91 11.45 -8.74 3.23
C SER A 91 10.59 -9.96 3.61
N HIS A 92 9.33 -9.73 3.99
CA HIS A 92 8.40 -10.72 4.57
C HIS A 92 8.93 -11.46 5.81
N GLN A 93 9.86 -10.84 6.53
CA GLN A 93 10.47 -11.42 7.74
C GLN A 93 9.81 -10.95 9.03
N GLN A 94 8.82 -10.05 8.97
CA GLN A 94 8.10 -9.53 10.13
C GLN A 94 9.01 -8.89 11.18
N LYS A 95 10.08 -8.22 10.73
CA LYS A 95 11.09 -7.60 11.59
C LYS A 95 10.51 -6.49 12.47
N VAL A 96 9.53 -5.75 11.94
CA VAL A 96 8.86 -4.65 12.66
C VAL A 96 7.84 -5.23 13.64
N THR A 97 8.11 -5.11 14.94
CA THR A 97 7.27 -5.66 16.01
C THR A 97 6.25 -4.65 16.55
N LYS A 98 6.49 -3.35 16.32
CA LYS A 98 5.63 -2.27 16.77
C LYS A 98 5.71 -1.08 15.82
N ILE A 99 4.59 -0.39 15.68
CA ILE A 99 4.46 0.85 14.91
C ILE A 99 3.76 1.91 15.75
N SER A 100 4.21 3.16 15.65
CA SER A 100 3.55 4.32 16.23
C SER A 100 3.56 5.45 15.20
N ILE A 101 2.39 6.04 14.96
CA ILE A 101 2.23 7.10 13.97
C ILE A 101 1.88 8.40 14.70
N SER A 102 2.53 9.50 14.33
CA SER A 102 2.17 10.83 14.82
C SER A 102 2.15 11.84 13.68
N LEU A 103 1.08 12.63 13.61
CA LEU A 103 0.98 13.77 12.70
C LEU A 103 1.58 15.01 13.38
N LYS A 104 2.57 15.63 12.73
CA LYS A 104 3.21 16.86 13.21
C LYS A 104 3.26 17.89 12.10
N LYS A 105 2.43 18.94 12.20
CA LYS A 105 2.28 20.03 11.22
C LYS A 105 2.18 19.52 9.78
N GLU A 106 3.29 19.37 9.08
CA GLU A 106 3.39 19.02 7.66
C GLU A 106 4.06 17.66 7.41
N GLN A 107 4.18 16.83 8.45
CA GLN A 107 4.86 15.54 8.35
C GLN A 107 4.10 14.44 9.09
N VAL A 108 4.16 13.24 8.52
CA VAL A 108 3.76 12.01 9.20
C VAL A 108 5.02 11.33 9.72
N LEU A 109 5.17 11.22 11.04
CA LEU A 109 6.27 10.47 11.63
C LEU A 109 5.79 9.04 11.90
N ILE A 110 6.41 8.07 11.25
CA ILE A 110 6.18 6.63 11.43
C ILE A 110 7.36 6.09 12.22
N SER A 111 7.14 5.78 13.49
CA SER A 111 8.15 5.17 14.35
C SER A 111 7.97 3.65 14.35
N VAL A 112 9.04 2.90 14.10
CA VAL A 112 9.05 1.43 14.06
C VAL A 112 10.04 0.87 15.05
N TRP A 113 9.74 -0.28 15.64
CA TRP A 113 10.65 -1.03 16.50
C TRP A 113 10.98 -2.36 15.84
N ALA A 114 12.27 -2.67 15.77
CA ALA A 114 12.81 -3.94 15.29
C ALA A 114 14.13 -4.23 16.01
N ASP A 115 14.46 -5.51 16.14
CA ASP A 115 15.78 -5.97 16.60
C ASP A 115 16.71 -6.25 15.40
N ASP A 116 16.12 -6.61 14.26
CA ASP A 116 16.83 -6.90 13.02
C ASP A 116 17.12 -5.64 12.20
N ASP A 117 18.07 -5.75 11.27
CA ASP A 117 18.40 -4.68 10.33
C ASP A 117 17.25 -4.41 9.33
N LEU A 118 16.82 -3.15 9.29
CA LEU A 118 15.74 -2.63 8.45
C LEU A 118 16.25 -1.94 7.17
N MET A 119 17.44 -2.26 6.67
CA MET A 119 17.99 -1.58 5.48
C MET A 119 17.07 -1.68 4.25
N LEU A 120 16.51 -2.86 3.96
CA LEU A 120 15.60 -3.03 2.82
C LEU A 120 14.31 -2.23 3.03
N GLU A 121 13.67 -2.40 4.18
CA GLU A 121 12.40 -1.74 4.52
C GLU A 121 12.55 -0.21 4.50
N LYS A 122 13.67 0.33 4.98
CA LYS A 122 13.97 1.77 4.89
C LYS A 122 14.13 2.25 3.46
N TRP A 123 14.83 1.47 2.62
CA TRP A 123 15.04 1.81 1.22
C TRP A 123 13.71 1.80 0.45
N THR A 124 12.93 0.72 0.57
CA THR A 124 11.63 0.57 -0.08
C THR A 124 10.63 1.61 0.44
N PHE A 125 10.65 1.91 1.74
CA PHE A 125 9.81 2.98 2.31
C PHE A 125 10.12 4.33 1.67
N ALA A 126 11.40 4.67 1.49
CA ALA A 126 11.81 5.93 0.87
C ALA A 126 11.34 6.02 -0.60
N GLU A 127 11.44 4.93 -1.37
CA GLU A 127 10.89 4.85 -2.73
C GLU A 127 9.37 5.06 -2.73
N LYS A 128 8.64 4.30 -1.90
CA LYS A 128 7.16 4.32 -1.91
C LYS A 128 6.58 5.59 -1.29
N SER A 129 7.36 6.37 -0.53
CA SER A 129 6.95 7.61 0.13
C SER A 129 6.52 8.73 -0.83
N GLY A 130 7.06 8.75 -2.05
CA GLY A 130 6.76 9.82 -3.03
C GLY A 130 5.27 9.91 -3.35
N PHE A 131 4.63 8.77 -3.61
CA PHE A 131 3.20 8.73 -3.93
C PHE A 131 2.32 9.17 -2.73
N PHE A 132 2.74 8.83 -1.51
CA PHE A 132 2.03 9.30 -0.32
C PHE A 132 2.11 10.83 -0.20
N GLU A 133 3.30 11.41 -0.39
CA GLU A 133 3.50 12.86 -0.35
C GLU A 133 2.67 13.57 -1.43
N GLU A 134 2.62 13.00 -2.63
CA GLU A 134 1.82 13.52 -3.75
C GLU A 134 0.31 13.50 -3.45
N VAL A 135 -0.20 12.43 -2.85
CA VAL A 135 -1.64 12.26 -2.55
C VAL A 135 -2.09 13.05 -1.32
N TYR A 136 -1.28 13.10 -0.27
CA TYR A 136 -1.66 13.73 1.01
C TYR A 136 -1.07 15.13 1.20
N GLY A 137 -0.14 15.57 0.36
CA GLY A 137 0.55 16.85 0.49
C GLY A 137 1.47 16.94 1.72
N ILE A 138 1.77 15.82 2.37
CA ILE A 138 2.62 15.75 3.57
C ILE A 138 3.61 14.61 3.45
N LYS A 139 4.85 14.85 3.85
CA LYS A 139 5.93 13.88 3.70
C LYS A 139 5.97 12.86 4.85
N PRO A 140 5.91 11.55 4.56
CA PRO A 140 6.10 10.53 5.58
C PRO A 140 7.60 10.37 5.91
N HIS A 141 7.92 10.21 7.19
CA HIS A 141 9.28 10.02 7.69
C HIS A 141 9.34 8.76 8.55
N LEU A 142 10.18 7.82 8.15
CA LEU A 142 10.44 6.61 8.92
C LEU A 142 11.49 6.88 10.00
N LYS A 143 11.18 6.48 11.23
CA LYS A 143 12.10 6.56 12.37
C LYS A 143 12.20 5.21 13.05
N GLU A 144 13.37 4.61 12.97
CA GLU A 144 13.69 3.43 13.74
C GLU A 144 13.86 3.78 15.23
N LYS A 145 13.34 2.90 16.08
CA LYS A 145 13.51 2.87 17.52
C LYS A 145 14.15 1.53 17.85
N GLY A 146 15.24 1.53 18.61
CA GLY A 146 15.85 0.28 19.07
C GLY A 146 14.84 -0.57 19.84
N GLY A 147 14.96 -1.89 19.74
CA GLY A 147 14.10 -2.85 20.42
C GLY A 147 13.93 -2.52 21.91
N GLN A 148 12.68 -2.59 22.38
CA GLN A 148 12.46 -2.65 23.82
C GLN A 148 12.98 -4.01 24.29
N LYS A 149 14.21 -4.03 24.81
CA LYS A 149 14.69 -5.14 25.65
C LYS A 149 13.75 -5.35 26.83
#